data_AF-A0A101FME3-F1
#
_entry.id   AF-A0A101FME3-F1
#
_cell.length_a   1.000
_cell.length_b   1.000
_cell.length_c   1.000
_cell.angle_alpha   90.00
_cell.angle_beta   90.00
_cell.angle_gamma   90.00
#
_symmetry.space_group_name_H-M   'P 1'
#
loop_
_entity.id
_entity.type
_entity.pdbx_description
1 polymer ?
#
loop_
_entity_poly.entity_id
_entity_poly.type
_entity_poly.pdbx_seq_one_letter_code
_entity_poly.pdbx_strand_id
1 'polypeptide(L)'
;MERASEISLALLPERRVEKKPLSVAFHLRGLGDDVGCRLKEMLDPMCNCGLGLMPFDGGLELRILSCTKAMAVETIIAEEGDAVIAYLGDDFTDEDAFYAIKGKGLSALVRPEWRPTSADVWITPPEELLSFFDRWIEACR
;
A
#
# COMPACT_ATOMS: atom_id res chain seq x y z
N MET A 1 -5.59 -13.26 10.15
CA MET A 1 -5.69 -13.08 8.68
C MET A 1 -6.45 -14.21 8.01
N GLU A 2 -6.09 -15.48 8.23
CA GLU A 2 -6.77 -16.63 7.60
C GLU A 2 -8.29 -16.65 7.82
N ARG A 3 -8.72 -16.50 9.08
CA ARG A 3 -10.14 -16.34 9.45
C ARG A 3 -10.85 -15.19 8.74
N ALA A 4 -10.16 -14.07 8.49
CA ALA A 4 -10.74 -12.92 7.79
C ALA A 4 -10.98 -13.24 6.32
N SER A 5 -10.03 -13.94 5.69
CA SER A 5 -10.19 -14.43 4.32
C SER A 5 -11.36 -15.39 4.23
N GLU A 6 -11.43 -16.40 5.09
CA GLU A 6 -12.51 -17.40 5.08
C GLU A 6 -13.90 -16.78 5.25
N ILE A 7 -14.06 -15.91 6.24
CA ILE A 7 -15.36 -15.25 6.51
C ILE A 7 -15.76 -14.34 5.34
N SER A 8 -14.81 -13.68 4.68
CA SER A 8 -15.10 -12.83 3.52
C SER A 8 -15.60 -13.61 2.30
N LEU A 9 -15.29 -14.91 2.18
CA LEU A 9 -15.72 -15.74 1.05
C LEU A 9 -17.24 -15.97 0.99
N ALA A 10 -17.96 -15.68 2.08
CA ALA A 10 -19.42 -15.67 2.10
C ALA A 10 -20.02 -14.49 1.30
N LEU A 11 -19.22 -13.44 1.04
CA LEU A 11 -19.64 -12.23 0.32
C LEU A 11 -18.85 -11.99 -0.97
N LEU A 12 -17.60 -12.45 -1.03
CA LEU A 12 -16.68 -12.19 -2.13
C LEU A 12 -16.15 -13.49 -2.73
N PRO A 13 -16.04 -13.60 -4.07
CA PRO A 13 -15.28 -14.68 -4.67
C PRO A 13 -13.78 -14.55 -4.31
N GLU A 14 -13.08 -15.68 -4.22
CA GLU A 14 -11.67 -15.74 -3.82
C GLU A 14 -10.76 -14.80 -4.61
N ARG A 15 -11.01 -14.62 -5.92
CA ARG A 15 -10.26 -13.69 -6.78
C ARG A 15 -10.28 -12.21 -6.33
N ARG A 16 -11.19 -11.84 -5.43
CA ARG A 16 -11.32 -10.49 -4.85
C ARG A 16 -10.70 -10.40 -3.45
N VAL A 17 -10.12 -11.47 -2.96
CA VAL A 17 -9.46 -11.56 -1.65
C VAL A 17 -7.99 -11.82 -1.87
N GLU A 18 -7.16 -10.81 -1.59
CA GLU A 18 -5.71 -10.88 -1.75
C GLU A 18 -5.06 -11.03 -0.39
N LYS A 19 -4.37 -12.15 -0.18
CA LYS A 19 -3.59 -12.40 1.04
C LYS A 19 -2.18 -11.83 0.87
N LYS A 20 -1.81 -10.88 1.72
CA LYS A 20 -0.46 -10.36 1.85
C LYS A 20 0.16 -10.91 3.15
N PRO A 21 1.49 -10.83 3.35
CA PRO A 21 2.13 -11.40 4.53
C PRO A 21 1.52 -10.94 5.86
N LEU A 22 1.10 -9.66 5.96
CA LEU A 22 0.61 -9.04 7.20
C LEU A 22 -0.74 -8.32 7.04
N SER A 23 -1.45 -8.59 5.94
CA SER A 23 -2.78 -8.02 5.67
C SER A 23 -3.60 -8.89 4.72
N VAL A 24 -4.90 -8.60 4.64
CA VAL A 24 -5.80 -9.14 3.62
C VAL A 24 -6.51 -7.97 2.97
N ALA A 25 -6.38 -7.84 1.66
CA ALA A 25 -7.07 -6.84 0.86
C ALA A 25 -8.32 -7.43 0.21
N PHE A 26 -9.41 -6.66 0.25
CA PHE A 26 -10.72 -7.02 -0.28
C PHE A 26 -11.10 -6.05 -1.38
N HIS A 27 -11.13 -6.54 -2.62
CA HIS A 27 -11.34 -5.75 -3.83
C HIS A 27 -12.83 -5.60 -4.14
N LEU A 28 -13.38 -4.41 -3.93
CA LEU A 28 -14.80 -4.09 -4.00
C LEU A 28 -15.24 -3.42 -5.32
N ARG A 29 -14.31 -3.05 -6.22
CA ARG A 29 -14.64 -2.40 -7.50
C ARG A 29 -15.71 -3.17 -8.28
N GLY A 30 -16.76 -2.48 -8.70
CA GLY A 30 -17.88 -3.06 -9.45
C GLY A 30 -18.87 -3.88 -8.62
N LEU A 31 -18.82 -3.79 -7.28
CA LEU A 31 -19.84 -4.33 -6.38
C LEU A 31 -20.70 -3.19 -5.82
N GLY A 32 -21.88 -3.53 -5.29
CA GLY A 32 -22.75 -2.57 -4.61
C GLY A 32 -22.20 -2.15 -3.24
N ASP A 33 -22.52 -0.93 -2.82
CA ASP A 33 -22.08 -0.38 -1.53
C ASP A 33 -22.53 -1.23 -0.33
N ASP A 34 -23.63 -1.97 -0.47
CA ASP A 34 -24.16 -2.92 0.52
C ASP A 34 -23.15 -4.03 0.85
N VAL A 35 -22.39 -4.50 -0.14
CA VAL A 35 -21.36 -5.52 0.06
C VAL A 35 -20.23 -4.96 0.94
N GLY A 36 -19.82 -3.71 0.68
CA GLY A 36 -18.81 -3.02 1.48
C GLY A 36 -19.24 -2.82 2.93
N CYS A 37 -20.48 -2.40 3.17
CA CYS A 37 -21.04 -2.26 4.52
C CYS A 37 -21.06 -3.60 5.27
N ARG A 38 -21.58 -4.66 4.64
CA ARG A 38 -21.63 -5.99 5.25
C ARG A 38 -20.25 -6.54 5.55
N LEU A 39 -19.29 -6.34 4.65
CA LEU A 39 -17.92 -6.76 4.87
C LEU A 39 -17.29 -6.03 6.07
N LYS A 40 -17.52 -4.72 6.20
CA LYS A 40 -17.08 -3.97 7.39
C LYS A 40 -17.70 -4.54 8.66
N GLU A 41 -19.01 -4.75 8.70
CA GLU A 41 -19.70 -5.32 9.86
C GLU A 41 -19.16 -6.71 10.25
N MET A 42 -18.83 -7.54 9.26
CA MET A 42 -18.27 -8.89 9.50
C MET A 42 -16.83 -8.86 10.01
N LEU A 43 -16.05 -7.85 9.64
CA LEU A 43 -14.61 -7.75 9.97
C LEU A 43 -14.34 -6.83 11.17
N ASP A 44 -15.23 -5.91 11.50
CA ASP A 44 -15.11 -4.96 12.62
C ASP A 44 -14.73 -5.65 13.96
N PRO A 45 -15.31 -6.80 14.33
CA PRO A 45 -14.92 -7.50 15.55
C PRO A 45 -13.45 -7.91 15.61
N MET A 46 -12.78 -8.06 14.46
CA MET A 46 -11.37 -8.43 14.38
C MET A 46 -10.43 -7.24 14.65
N CYS A 47 -10.92 -6.00 14.56
CA CYS A 47 -10.11 -4.80 14.76
C CYS A 47 -9.64 -4.63 16.23
N ASN A 48 -10.28 -5.32 17.18
CA ASN A 48 -9.93 -5.25 18.60
C ASN A 48 -8.61 -5.96 18.97
N CYS A 49 -7.94 -6.63 18.02
CA CYS A 49 -6.72 -7.40 18.26
C CYS A 49 -5.46 -6.77 17.64
N GLY A 50 -5.40 -5.43 17.56
CA GLY A 50 -4.29 -4.73 16.89
C GLY A 50 -4.36 -4.78 15.35
N LEU A 51 -5.52 -5.16 14.82
CA LEU A 51 -5.83 -5.08 13.40
C LEU A 51 -6.63 -3.80 13.12
N GLY A 52 -6.47 -3.25 11.92
CA GLY A 52 -7.28 -2.13 11.45
C GLY A 52 -7.83 -2.43 10.08
N LEU A 53 -9.09 -2.05 9.87
CA LEU A 53 -9.75 -2.10 8.57
C LEU A 53 -9.66 -0.72 7.91
N MET A 54 -8.81 -0.60 6.90
CA MET A 54 -8.49 0.65 6.22
C MET A 54 -9.08 0.68 4.81
N PRO A 55 -9.70 1.78 4.36
CA PRO A 55 -10.06 1.92 2.96
C PRO A 55 -8.81 2.13 2.09
N PHE A 56 -8.84 1.59 0.87
CA PHE A 56 -7.89 1.91 -0.19
C PHE A 56 -8.65 2.13 -1.50
N ASP A 57 -7.95 2.56 -2.56
CA ASP A 57 -8.58 2.74 -3.87
C ASP A 57 -9.14 1.42 -4.41
N GLY A 58 -10.47 1.28 -4.33
CA GLY A 58 -11.19 0.13 -4.84
C GLY A 58 -11.48 -0.96 -3.82
N GLY A 59 -11.22 -0.75 -2.51
CA GLY A 59 -11.44 -1.80 -1.53
C GLY A 59 -11.22 -1.44 -0.07
N LEU A 60 -11.12 -2.49 0.75
CA LEU A 60 -10.80 -2.44 2.18
C LEU A 60 -9.63 -3.37 2.45
N GLU A 61 -8.72 -2.98 3.33
CA GLU A 61 -7.60 -3.81 3.76
C GLU A 61 -7.66 -4.00 5.27
N LEU A 62 -7.71 -5.25 5.71
CA LEU A 62 -7.51 -5.61 7.12
C LEU A 62 -6.02 -5.88 7.34
N ARG A 63 -5.35 -5.02 8.12
CA ARG A 63 -3.90 -5.08 8.34
C ARG A 63 -3.53 -5.00 9.81
N ILE A 64 -2.34 -5.50 10.16
CA ILE A 64 -1.75 -5.26 11.47
C ILE A 64 -1.35 -3.79 11.57
N LEU A 65 -1.82 -3.08 12.60
CA LEU A 65 -1.58 -1.63 12.74
C LEU A 65 -0.14 -1.30 13.13
N SER A 66 0.55 -2.21 13.83
CA SER A 66 1.94 -2.02 14.24
C SER A 66 2.95 -2.22 13.13
N CYS A 67 2.53 -2.55 11.90
CA CYS A 67 3.42 -2.75 10.76
C CYS A 67 3.10 -1.69 9.69
N THR A 68 4.09 -0.86 9.39
CA THR A 68 3.99 0.27 8.44
C THR A 68 4.90 0.06 7.24
N LYS A 69 4.67 0.78 6.14
CA LYS A 69 5.62 0.73 5.00
C LYS A 69 6.93 1.42 5.39
N ALA A 70 6.88 2.43 6.26
CA ALA A 70 8.03 3.01 6.94
C ALA A 70 8.98 1.95 7.57
N MET A 71 8.44 0.98 8.33
CA MET A 71 9.27 -0.06 8.94
C MET A 71 10.00 -0.92 7.90
N ALA A 72 9.35 -1.22 6.77
CA ALA A 72 9.99 -1.97 5.69
C ALA A 72 11.11 -1.13 5.06
N VAL A 73 10.86 0.15 4.80
CA VAL A 73 11.87 1.09 4.27
C VAL A 73 13.06 1.22 5.22
N GLU A 74 12.82 1.43 6.51
CA GLU A 74 13.89 1.55 7.52
C GLU A 74 14.72 0.27 7.62
N THR A 75 14.06 -0.90 7.55
CA THR A 75 14.73 -2.21 7.56
C THR A 75 15.64 -2.38 6.35
N ILE A 76 15.11 -2.13 5.14
CA ILE A 76 15.87 -2.25 3.89
C ILE A 76 17.05 -1.29 3.89
N ILE A 77 16.87 -0.03 4.30
CA ILE A 77 17.97 0.94 4.39
C ILE A 77 19.06 0.45 5.36
N ALA A 78 18.67 -0.12 6.50
CA ALA A 78 19.64 -0.64 7.47
C ALA A 78 20.43 -1.85 6.95
N GLU A 79 19.82 -2.67 6.09
CA GLU A 79 20.43 -3.87 5.51
C GLU A 79 21.29 -3.58 4.26
N GLU A 80 20.88 -2.62 3.42
CA GLU A 80 21.51 -2.32 2.12
C GLU A 80 22.70 -1.35 2.19
N GLY A 81 22.98 -0.74 3.36
CA GLY A 81 24.15 0.10 3.58
C GLY A 81 24.18 1.37 2.70
N ASP A 82 25.18 1.49 1.83
CA ASP A 82 25.42 2.66 0.97
C ASP A 82 24.65 2.63 -0.38
N ALA A 83 23.64 1.76 -0.50
CA ALA A 83 22.84 1.66 -1.72
C ALA A 83 22.10 2.96 -2.05
N VAL A 84 21.94 3.24 -3.35
CA VAL A 84 21.06 4.31 -3.83
C VAL A 84 19.63 3.78 -3.84
N ILE A 85 18.75 4.40 -3.06
CA ILE A 85 17.38 3.90 -2.82
C ILE A 85 16.35 4.88 -3.37
N ALA A 86 15.33 4.35 -4.05
CA ALA A 86 14.11 5.06 -4.38
C ALA A 86 12.88 4.31 -3.89
N TYR A 87 11.90 5.05 -3.39
CA TYR A 87 10.59 4.54 -3.00
C TYR A 87 9.51 5.19 -3.87
N LEU A 88 8.70 4.36 -4.53
CA LEU A 88 7.63 4.80 -5.43
C LEU A 88 6.29 4.28 -4.87
N GLY A 89 5.35 5.20 -4.60
CA GLY A 89 4.05 4.89 -4.03
C GLY A 89 2.94 5.75 -4.62
N ASP A 90 1.70 5.25 -4.66
CA ASP A 90 0.57 5.85 -5.37
C ASP A 90 -0.52 6.40 -4.44
N ASP A 91 -0.63 5.87 -3.23
CA ASP A 91 -1.76 6.12 -2.33
C ASP A 91 -1.34 6.81 -1.03
N PHE A 92 -2.30 7.02 -0.12
CA PHE A 92 -2.04 7.67 1.17
C PHE A 92 -1.28 6.78 2.17
N THR A 93 -1.30 5.46 1.97
CA THR A 93 -0.58 4.52 2.84
C THR A 93 0.93 4.57 2.61
N ASP A 94 1.39 5.19 1.51
CA ASP A 94 2.80 5.42 1.19
C ASP A 94 3.42 6.64 1.90
N GLU A 95 2.61 7.50 2.52
CA GLU A 95 3.14 8.71 3.17
C GLU A 95 4.13 8.38 4.30
N ASP A 96 3.89 7.30 5.05
CA ASP A 96 4.82 6.88 6.11
C ASP A 96 6.19 6.46 5.54
N ALA A 97 6.19 5.78 4.38
CA ALA A 97 7.40 5.40 3.66
C ALA A 97 8.12 6.61 3.06
N PHE A 98 7.39 7.58 2.51
CA PHE A 98 7.96 8.83 2.03
C PHE A 98 8.67 9.58 3.15
N TYR A 99 8.08 9.66 4.34
CA TYR A 99 8.76 10.25 5.50
C TYR A 99 10.01 9.46 5.92
N ALA A 100 9.94 8.13 5.95
CA ALA A 100 11.04 7.27 6.41
C ALA A 100 12.30 7.36 5.52
N ILE A 101 12.13 7.52 4.21
CA ILE A 101 13.24 7.62 3.24
C ILE A 101 13.83 9.03 3.12
N LYS A 102 13.19 10.07 3.69
CA LYS A 102 13.67 11.46 3.56
C LYS A 102 15.13 11.62 3.94
N GLY A 103 15.89 12.25 3.04
CA GLY A 103 17.32 12.51 3.22
C GLY A 103 18.23 11.28 3.07
N LYS A 104 17.67 10.10 2.82
CA LYS A 104 18.39 8.83 2.62
C LYS A 104 18.24 8.27 1.20
N GLY A 105 17.23 8.73 0.46
CA GLY A 105 16.94 8.31 -0.91
C GLY A 105 15.91 9.22 -1.56
N LEU A 106 15.39 8.80 -2.71
CA LEU A 106 14.36 9.52 -3.45
C LEU A 106 12.97 8.95 -3.14
N SER A 107 12.01 9.79 -2.79
CA SER A 107 10.60 9.41 -2.69
C SER A 107 9.79 9.99 -3.85
N ALA A 108 8.94 9.17 -4.47
CA ALA A 108 8.11 9.58 -5.59
C ALA A 108 6.64 9.18 -5.39
N LEU A 109 5.76 10.17 -5.48
CA LEU A 109 4.32 9.95 -5.61
C LEU A 109 4.02 9.59 -7.07
N VAL A 110 3.41 8.44 -7.33
CA VAL A 110 3.12 7.92 -8.67
C VAL A 110 1.63 7.86 -8.90
N ARG A 111 1.02 8.89 -9.50
CA ARG A 111 -0.42 8.91 -9.79
C ARG A 111 -0.79 9.98 -10.83
N PRO A 112 -1.96 9.87 -11.49
CA PRO A 112 -2.37 10.83 -12.53
C PRO A 112 -2.68 12.25 -12.03
N GLU A 113 -3.07 12.40 -10.76
CA GLU A 113 -3.47 13.69 -10.19
C GLU A 113 -2.59 14.04 -8.99
N TRP A 114 -2.07 15.25 -8.95
CA TRP A 114 -1.30 15.70 -7.81
C TRP A 114 -2.17 15.80 -6.54
N ARG A 115 -1.55 15.55 -5.38
CA ARG A 115 -2.09 15.87 -4.06
C ARG A 115 -0.97 16.33 -3.13
N PRO A 116 -1.27 17.02 -2.03
CA PRO A 116 -0.29 17.21 -0.95
C PRO A 116 0.30 15.87 -0.53
N THR A 117 1.63 15.81 -0.48
CA THR A 117 2.41 14.60 -0.20
C THR A 117 3.75 14.97 0.39
N SER A 118 4.34 14.03 1.12
CA SER A 118 5.71 14.12 1.62
C SER A 118 6.73 13.64 0.58
N ALA A 119 6.32 13.07 -0.55
CA ALA A 119 7.24 12.66 -1.60
C ALA A 119 8.11 13.82 -2.13
N ASP A 120 9.33 13.54 -2.58
CA ASP A 120 10.24 14.53 -3.18
C ASP A 120 9.78 14.96 -4.56
N VAL A 121 9.23 14.02 -5.33
CA VAL A 121 8.78 14.24 -6.70
C VAL A 121 7.41 13.62 -6.92
N TRP A 122 6.72 14.14 -7.94
CA TRP A 122 5.48 13.56 -8.45
C TRP A 122 5.74 13.05 -9.88
N ILE A 123 5.30 11.84 -10.16
CA ILE A 123 5.42 11.13 -11.44
C ILE A 123 4.02 10.80 -11.93
N THR A 124 3.72 11.18 -13.16
CA THR A 124 2.44 10.91 -13.84
C THR A 124 2.58 9.64 -14.69
N PRO A 125 1.95 8.51 -14.30
CA PRO A 125 2.04 7.27 -15.06
C PRO A 125 1.12 7.29 -16.31
N PRO A 126 1.40 6.44 -17.32
CA PRO A 126 2.49 5.45 -17.35
C PRO A 126 3.83 5.97 -17.91
N GLU A 127 3.84 6.97 -18.80
CA GLU A 127 5.05 7.32 -19.56
C GLU A 127 6.18 7.90 -18.70
N GLU A 128 5.87 8.77 -17.73
CA GLU A 128 6.90 9.35 -16.86
C GLU A 128 7.49 8.31 -15.91
N LEU A 129 6.68 7.32 -15.50
CA LEU A 129 7.14 6.22 -14.65
C LEU A 129 8.13 5.32 -15.39
N LEU A 130 7.84 4.99 -16.65
CA LEU A 130 8.76 4.24 -17.50
C LEU A 130 10.06 5.01 -17.73
N SER A 131 9.95 6.30 -18.07
CA SER A 131 11.12 7.18 -18.23
C SER A 131 11.94 7.34 -16.95
N PHE A 132 11.31 7.29 -15.77
CA PHE A 132 12.00 7.25 -14.50
C PHE A 132 12.82 5.97 -14.35
N PHE A 133 12.23 4.81 -14.62
CA PHE A 133 12.94 3.54 -14.51
C PHE A 133 14.12 3.43 -15.47
N ASP A 134 13.96 3.89 -16.73
CA ASP A 134 15.06 3.91 -17.70
C ASP A 134 16.25 4.73 -17.20
N ARG A 135 15.98 5.96 -16.71
CA ARG A 135 17.01 6.83 -16.15
C ARG A 135 17.61 6.30 -14.85
N TRP A 136 16.81 5.65 -14.00
CA TRP A 136 17.30 5.05 -12.76
C TRP A 136 18.27 3.90 -13.05
N ILE A 137 17.93 3.03 -14.00
CA ILE A 137 18.82 1.94 -14.45
C ILE A 137 20.13 2.50 -15.02
N GLU A 138 20.07 3.58 -15.81
CA GLU A 138 21.27 4.24 -16.31
C GLU A 138 22.13 4.86 -15.20
N ALA A 139 21.51 5.47 -14.20
CA ALA A 139 22.19 6.13 -13.09
C ALA A 139 22.80 5.15 -12.07
N CYS A 140 22.24 3.94 -11.94
CA CYS A 140 22.71 2.90 -11.03
C CYS A 140 23.69 1.90 -11.66
N ARG A 141 24.08 2.09 -12.93
CA ARG A 141 25.16 1.34 -13.59
C ARG A 141 26.53 1.92 -13.23
#